data_AF-A0A8J2L9G3-F1
#
_entry.id   AF-A0A8J2L9G3-F1
#
_cell.length_a   1.000
_cell.length_b   1.000
_cell.length_c   1.000
_cell.angle_alpha   90.00
_cell.angle_beta   90.00
_cell.angle_gamma   90.00
#
_symmetry.space_group_name_H-M   'P 1'
#
loop_
_entity.id
_entity.type
_entity.pdbx_description
1 polymer ?
#
loop_
_entity_poly.entity_id
_entity_poly.type
_entity_poly.pdbx_seq_one_letter_code
_entity_poly.pdbx_strand_id
1 'polypeptide(L)'
;QADVQPAKILQLTDVHLDVDYIVGTNADCGKPRCCYEDGTTNPDPNKRAGVFGHYSCALPPRALDEILKHAKETHEPSLVFLTGDYTHSGIWQYSQEMNGKNIKAVTEAVANAFPDTPVYPLVGNHEPDIVNMYSPE
;
A
#
# COMPACT_ATOMS: atom_id res chain seq x y z
N GLN A 1 29.15 -21.58 -24.62
CA GLN A 1 27.80 -21.03 -24.42
C GLN A 1 27.97 -19.89 -23.43
N ALA A 2 27.53 -18.66 -23.75
CA ALA A 2 27.63 -17.56 -22.80
C ALA A 2 26.69 -17.86 -21.62
N ASP A 3 27.19 -17.65 -20.40
CA ASP A 3 26.43 -17.84 -19.17
C ASP A 3 25.46 -16.66 -19.02
N VAL A 4 24.21 -16.83 -19.47
CA VAL A 4 23.18 -15.80 -19.37
C VAL A 4 22.51 -15.93 -18.02
N GLN A 5 22.78 -14.98 -17.13
CA GLN A 5 22.12 -14.91 -15.84
C GLN A 5 20.69 -14.37 -16.00
N PRO A 6 19.66 -15.03 -15.41
CA PRO A 6 18.29 -14.57 -15.50
C PRO A 6 18.10 -13.26 -14.72
N ALA A 7 17.36 -12.32 -15.32
CA ALA A 7 16.96 -11.10 -14.63
C ALA A 7 15.87 -11.41 -13.59
N LYS A 8 15.94 -10.74 -12.44
CA LYS A 8 14.91 -10.80 -11.40
C LYS A 8 14.11 -9.50 -11.41
N ILE A 9 12.81 -9.63 -11.59
CA ILE A 9 11.88 -8.51 -11.63
C ILE A 9 10.98 -8.62 -10.40
N LEU A 10 10.96 -7.57 -9.58
CA LEU A 10 9.99 -7.45 -8.50
C LEU A 10 8.73 -6.80 -9.05
N GLN A 11 7.56 -7.39 -8.77
CA GLN A 11 6.27 -6.78 -9.06
C GLN A 11 5.53 -6.52 -7.75
N LEU A 12 5.18 -5.28 -7.51
CA LEU A 12 4.35 -4.80 -6.41
C LEU A 12 3.03 -4.29 -6.99
N THR A 13 1.91 -4.70 -6.42
CA THR A 13 0.56 -4.34 -6.88
C THR A 13 -0.36 -4.22 -5.69
N ASP A 14 -1.46 -3.47 -5.84
CA ASP A 14 -2.57 -3.44 -4.87
C ASP A 14 -2.08 -3.17 -3.44
N VAL A 15 -1.16 -2.22 -3.30
CA VAL A 15 -0.52 -1.90 -2.01
C VAL A 15 -1.58 -1.47 -1.00
N HIS A 16 -2.61 -0.74 -1.45
CA HIS A 16 -3.74 -0.27 -0.64
C HIS A 16 -3.28 0.20 0.75
N LEU A 17 -2.33 1.14 0.73
CA LEU A 17 -1.81 1.75 1.94
C LEU A 17 -2.91 2.60 2.58
N ASP A 18 -3.06 2.44 3.89
CA ASP A 18 -3.82 3.36 4.72
C ASP A 18 -2.84 4.10 5.64
N VAL A 19 -2.47 5.32 5.25
CA VAL A 19 -1.57 6.17 6.07
C VAL A 19 -2.18 6.57 7.43
N ASP A 20 -3.49 6.45 7.60
CA ASP A 20 -4.18 6.72 8.87
C ASP A 20 -4.42 5.45 9.70
N TYR A 21 -3.82 4.31 9.31
CA TYR A 21 -3.95 3.07 10.06
C TYR A 21 -3.39 3.22 11.48
N ILE A 22 -4.19 2.89 12.49
CA ILE A 22 -3.81 2.96 13.90
C ILE A 22 -3.99 1.60 14.57
N VAL A 23 -2.88 1.05 15.05
CA VAL A 23 -2.84 -0.20 15.83
C VAL A 23 -3.74 -0.09 17.07
N GLY A 24 -4.52 -1.15 17.33
CA GLY A 24 -5.40 -1.26 18.50
C GLY A 24 -6.82 -0.70 18.30
N THR A 25 -7.08 0.06 17.23
CA THR A 25 -8.43 0.52 16.87
C THR A 25 -9.33 -0.63 16.44
N ASN A 26 -10.64 -0.38 16.33
CA ASN A 26 -11.58 -1.40 15.88
C ASN A 26 -11.32 -1.80 14.42
N ALA A 27 -11.00 -3.06 14.18
CA ALA A 27 -10.85 -3.62 12.84
C ALA A 27 -12.14 -4.25 12.30
N ASP A 28 -13.09 -4.56 13.19
CA ASP A 28 -14.41 -5.11 12.85
C ASP A 28 -15.50 -4.08 13.18
N CYS A 29 -15.47 -2.97 12.45
CA CYS A 29 -16.33 -1.83 12.67
C CYS A 29 -17.64 -1.87 11.85
N GLY A 30 -17.85 -2.93 11.05
CA GLY A 30 -19.02 -3.09 10.18
C GLY A 30 -19.09 -2.11 9.00
N LYS A 31 -17.98 -1.42 8.70
CA LYS A 31 -17.85 -0.47 7.59
C LYS A 31 -16.84 -1.01 6.57
N PRO A 32 -16.85 -0.51 5.32
CA PRO A 32 -15.87 -0.93 4.31
C PRO A 32 -14.41 -0.48 4.60
N ARG A 33 -14.20 0.46 5.54
CA ARG A 33 -12.89 0.86 6.07
C ARG A 33 -12.99 0.91 7.59
N CYS A 34 -12.04 0.28 8.26
CA CYS A 34 -11.84 0.25 9.70
C CYS A 34 -10.36 0.53 10.00
N CYS A 35 -9.88 0.25 11.22
CA CYS A 35 -8.48 0.42 11.61
C CYS A 35 -7.93 1.86 11.61
N TYR A 36 -8.79 2.86 11.70
CA TYR A 36 -8.40 4.27 11.83
C TYR A 36 -9.09 4.89 13.06
N GLU A 37 -8.70 6.11 13.43
CA GLU A 37 -9.36 6.83 14.53
C GLU A 37 -10.80 7.21 14.14
N ASP A 38 -11.77 6.46 14.64
CA ASP A 38 -13.20 6.77 14.47
C ASP A 38 -13.95 6.82 15.80
N GLY A 39 -13.21 6.87 16.92
CA GLY A 39 -13.76 6.85 18.28
C GLY A 39 -14.33 5.49 18.70
N THR A 40 -14.17 4.43 17.88
CA THR A 40 -14.61 3.07 18.22
C THR A 40 -13.43 2.17 18.58
N THR A 41 -13.63 1.32 19.59
CA THR A 41 -12.70 0.25 19.94
C THR A 41 -13.49 -1.04 20.13
N ASN A 42 -12.90 -2.16 19.75
CA ASN A 42 -13.53 -3.46 19.96
C ASN A 42 -13.14 -4.01 21.34
N PRO A 43 -14.08 -4.49 22.17
CA PRO A 43 -13.74 -5.16 23.42
C PRO A 43 -12.93 -6.43 23.19
N ASP A 44 -13.12 -7.14 22.07
CA ASP A 44 -12.33 -8.31 21.69
C ASP A 44 -10.99 -7.87 21.09
N PRO A 45 -9.85 -8.21 21.71
CA PRO A 45 -8.52 -7.89 21.18
C PRO A 45 -8.25 -8.49 19.80
N ASN A 46 -8.88 -9.61 19.43
CA ASN A 46 -8.70 -10.23 18.12
C ASN A 46 -9.36 -9.43 17.00
N LYS A 47 -10.27 -8.53 17.34
CA LYS A 47 -10.98 -7.63 16.41
C LYS A 47 -10.36 -6.23 16.39
N ARG A 48 -9.13 -6.10 16.87
CA ARG A 48 -8.38 -4.85 16.85
C ARG A 48 -7.32 -4.87 15.77
N ALA A 49 -7.02 -3.68 15.26
CA ALA A 49 -5.97 -3.45 14.27
C ALA A 49 -4.61 -3.96 14.80
N GLY A 50 -4.01 -4.94 14.11
CA GLY A 50 -2.69 -5.47 14.46
C GLY A 50 -1.54 -4.58 13.95
N VAL A 51 -0.32 -4.83 14.42
CA VAL A 51 0.88 -4.05 14.02
C VAL A 51 1.19 -4.20 12.53
N PHE A 52 0.97 -5.39 11.97
CA PHE A 52 1.22 -5.70 10.55
C PHE A 52 -0.06 -5.80 9.72
N GLY A 53 -1.22 -5.45 10.29
CA GLY A 53 -2.50 -5.45 9.60
C GLY A 53 -3.57 -6.26 10.33
N HIS A 54 -4.74 -6.33 9.68
CA HIS A 54 -5.88 -7.15 10.04
C HIS A 54 -6.62 -7.53 8.76
N TYR A 55 -7.29 -8.69 8.71
CA TYR A 55 -8.01 -9.19 7.53
C TYR A 55 -9.17 -8.30 7.03
N SER A 56 -9.52 -7.27 7.79
CA SER A 56 -10.66 -6.39 7.53
C SER A 56 -10.22 -4.96 7.25
N CYS A 57 -8.92 -4.74 7.05
CA CYS A 57 -8.33 -3.42 6.93
C CYS A 57 -7.32 -3.37 5.79
N ALA A 58 -7.01 -2.15 5.38
CA ALA A 58 -5.94 -1.87 4.44
C ALA A 58 -4.55 -2.06 5.07
N LEU A 59 -3.53 -1.99 4.22
CA LEU A 59 -2.14 -2.23 4.60
C LEU A 59 -1.64 -1.08 5.50
N PRO A 60 -1.10 -1.38 6.70
CA PRO A 60 -0.43 -0.36 7.50
C PRO A 60 0.97 -0.02 6.95
N PRO A 61 1.47 1.20 7.18
CA PRO A 61 2.82 1.59 6.77
C PRO A 61 3.92 0.63 7.23
N ARG A 62 3.79 0.12 8.47
CA ARG A 62 4.76 -0.83 9.02
C ARG A 62 4.87 -2.13 8.22
N ALA A 63 3.77 -2.62 7.66
CA ALA A 63 3.80 -3.83 6.85
C ALA A 63 4.46 -3.57 5.49
N LEU A 64 4.20 -2.41 4.87
CA LEU A 64 4.87 -2.00 3.64
C LEU A 64 6.39 -1.95 3.84
N ASP A 65 6.87 -1.34 4.94
CA ASP A 65 8.29 -1.26 5.26
C ASP A 65 8.94 -2.66 5.34
N GLU A 66 8.32 -3.61 6.03
CA GLU A 66 8.86 -4.97 6.17
C GLU A 66 8.80 -5.76 4.86
N ILE A 67 7.75 -5.58 4.04
CA ILE A 67 7.65 -6.19 2.69
C ILE A 67 8.81 -5.70 1.82
N LEU A 68 9.03 -4.38 1.78
CA LEU A 68 10.09 -3.78 0.97
C LEU A 68 11.48 -4.20 1.45
N LYS A 69 11.68 -4.22 2.78
CA LYS A 69 12.92 -4.71 3.38
C LYS A 69 13.18 -6.17 2.99
N HIS A 70 12.20 -7.05 3.15
CA HIS A 70 12.34 -8.46 2.80
C HIS A 70 12.64 -8.65 1.31
N ALA A 71 11.92 -7.93 0.44
CA ALA A 71 12.13 -8.02 -1.00
C ALA A 71 13.55 -7.59 -1.40
N LYS A 72 14.06 -6.52 -0.80
CA LYS A 72 15.44 -6.04 -0.99
C LYS A 72 16.47 -7.07 -0.54
N GLU A 73 16.34 -7.58 0.69
CA GLU A 73 17.31 -8.49 1.30
C GLU A 73 17.31 -9.89 0.65
N THR A 74 16.20 -10.32 0.05
CA THR A 74 16.03 -11.69 -0.44
C THR A 74 16.21 -11.81 -1.95
N HIS A 75 15.76 -10.83 -2.72
CA HIS A 75 15.63 -10.98 -4.16
C HIS A 75 16.65 -10.21 -4.98
N GLU A 76 17.18 -9.08 -4.49
CA GLU A 76 18.09 -8.20 -5.25
C GLU A 76 17.57 -7.92 -6.68
N PRO A 77 16.37 -7.33 -6.83
CA PRO A 77 15.76 -7.17 -8.13
C PRO A 77 16.53 -6.17 -9.00
N SER A 78 16.67 -6.48 -10.29
CA SER A 78 17.24 -5.58 -11.30
C SER A 78 16.22 -4.57 -11.84
N LEU A 79 14.94 -4.76 -11.51
CA LEU A 79 13.81 -3.98 -11.99
C LEU A 79 12.64 -4.10 -11.02
N VAL A 80 11.91 -3.01 -10.77
CA VAL A 80 10.66 -3.02 -10.01
C VAL A 80 9.50 -2.50 -10.87
N PHE A 81 8.44 -3.30 -11.00
CA PHE A 81 7.13 -2.82 -11.45
C PHE A 81 6.27 -2.51 -10.23
N LEU A 82 5.67 -1.33 -10.21
CA LEU A 82 4.71 -0.92 -9.19
C LEU A 82 3.39 -0.62 -9.92
N THR A 83 2.42 -1.55 -9.86
CA THR A 83 1.32 -1.62 -10.84
C THR A 83 -0.01 -1.01 -10.39
N GLY A 84 0.02 0.06 -9.59
CA GLY A 84 -1.19 0.80 -9.19
C GLY A 84 -1.86 0.31 -7.90
N ASP A 85 -3.01 0.91 -7.60
CA ASP A 85 -3.85 0.66 -6.41
C ASP A 85 -3.08 0.85 -5.10
N TYR A 86 -2.50 2.04 -4.95
CA TYR A 86 -1.70 2.50 -3.83
C TYR A 86 -2.54 2.95 -2.64
N THR A 87 -3.71 3.50 -2.91
CA THR A 87 -4.52 4.21 -1.91
C THR A 87 -5.65 3.35 -1.36
N HIS A 88 -5.86 3.42 -0.05
CA HIS A 88 -7.06 2.93 0.60
C HIS A 88 -7.48 3.82 1.75
N SER A 89 -8.44 4.71 1.48
CA SER A 89 -9.04 5.60 2.49
C SER A 89 -10.56 5.40 2.63
N GLY A 90 -11.11 4.34 2.03
CA GLY A 90 -12.56 4.21 1.83
C GLY A 90 -13.02 5.17 0.73
N ILE A 91 -13.71 4.66 -0.29
CA ILE A 91 -14.02 5.41 -1.52
C ILE A 91 -14.81 6.71 -1.28
N TRP A 92 -15.53 6.83 -0.17
CA TRP A 92 -16.28 8.04 0.21
C TRP A 92 -15.42 9.16 0.80
N GLN A 93 -14.16 8.89 1.14
CA GLN A 93 -13.20 9.88 1.67
C GLN A 93 -12.12 10.25 0.64
N TYR A 94 -12.24 9.76 -0.60
CA TYR A 94 -11.28 10.04 -1.65
C TYR A 94 -11.30 11.53 -1.98
N SER A 95 -10.09 12.07 -2.13
CA SER A 95 -9.84 13.44 -2.54
C SER A 95 -8.43 13.51 -3.12
N GLN A 96 -8.13 14.54 -3.90
CA GLN A 96 -6.78 14.72 -4.46
C GLN A 96 -5.73 14.81 -3.34
N GLU A 97 -6.07 15.46 -2.22
CA GLU A 97 -5.17 15.56 -1.08
C GLU A 97 -4.94 14.20 -0.40
N MET A 98 -6.02 13.49 -0.05
CA MET A 98 -5.93 12.20 0.65
C MET A 98 -5.25 11.15 -0.21
N ASN A 99 -5.67 11.00 -1.47
CA ASN A 99 -5.09 10.03 -2.38
C ASN A 99 -3.63 10.41 -2.69
N GLY A 100 -3.35 11.70 -2.89
CA GLY A 100 -2.00 12.20 -3.09
C GLY A 100 -1.05 11.84 -1.94
N LYS A 101 -1.52 11.86 -0.69
CA LYS A 101 -0.73 11.41 0.48
C LYS A 101 -0.37 9.93 0.39
N ASN A 102 -1.33 9.06 0.10
CA ASN A 102 -1.07 7.62 -0.05
C ASN A 102 -0.13 7.32 -1.23
N ILE A 103 -0.42 7.91 -2.40
CA ILE A 103 0.39 7.74 -3.62
C ILE A 103 1.83 8.16 -3.35
N LYS A 104 2.02 9.34 -2.75
CA LYS A 104 3.35 9.83 -2.36
C LYS A 104 4.04 8.90 -1.37
N ALA A 105 3.34 8.47 -0.32
CA ALA A 105 3.92 7.58 0.69
C ALA A 105 4.39 6.25 0.09
N VAL A 106 3.57 5.60 -0.75
CA VAL A 106 3.93 4.34 -1.41
C VAL A 106 5.11 4.55 -2.37
N THR A 107 5.04 5.56 -3.25
CA THR A 107 6.09 5.80 -4.25
C THR A 107 7.42 6.19 -3.62
N GLU A 108 7.43 7.02 -2.58
CA GLU A 108 8.64 7.36 -1.82
C GLU A 108 9.20 6.14 -1.07
N ALA A 109 8.36 5.32 -0.44
CA ALA A 109 8.81 4.11 0.25
C ALA A 109 9.51 3.14 -0.72
N VAL A 110 8.91 2.88 -1.89
CA VAL A 110 9.50 2.00 -2.91
C VAL A 110 10.80 2.59 -3.48
N ALA A 111 10.83 3.88 -3.81
CA ALA A 111 12.02 4.54 -4.33
C ALA A 111 13.18 4.53 -3.32
N ASN A 112 12.87 4.75 -2.04
CA ASN A 112 13.87 4.72 -0.96
C ASN A 112 14.38 3.30 -0.67
N ALA A 113 13.52 2.28 -0.81
CA ALA A 113 13.94 0.89 -0.65
C ALA A 113 14.92 0.47 -1.76
N PHE A 114 14.69 0.94 -2.99
CA PHE A 114 15.45 0.56 -4.19
C PHE A 114 16.08 1.77 -4.92
N PRO A 115 17.02 2.50 -4.29
CA PRO A 115 17.55 3.75 -4.83
C PRO A 115 18.34 3.60 -6.14
N ASP A 116 18.93 2.42 -6.35
CA ASP A 116 19.77 2.10 -7.52
C ASP A 116 19.06 1.18 -8.53
N THR A 117 17.81 0.77 -8.26
CA THR A 117 17.02 -0.08 -9.14
C THR A 117 15.96 0.75 -9.86
N PRO A 118 15.80 0.63 -11.19
CA PRO A 118 14.72 1.28 -11.91
C PRO A 118 13.34 0.83 -11.38
N VAL A 119 12.51 1.80 -11.02
CA VAL A 119 11.10 1.60 -10.62
C VAL A 119 10.19 2.16 -11.71
N TYR A 120 9.28 1.33 -12.21
CA TYR A 120 8.27 1.72 -13.19
C TYR A 120 6.90 1.72 -12.53
N PRO A 121 6.42 2.89 -12.06
CA PRO A 121 5.09 3.02 -11.52
C PRO A 121 4.06 3.08 -12.66
N LEU A 122 2.93 2.41 -12.45
CA LEU A 122 1.72 2.54 -13.24
C LEU A 122 0.63 3.17 -12.36
N VAL A 123 -0.54 3.37 -12.93
CA VAL A 123 -1.67 3.94 -12.23
C VAL A 123 -2.79 2.89 -12.26
N GLY A 124 -3.36 2.59 -11.10
CA GLY A 124 -4.47 1.65 -10.93
C GLY A 124 -5.81 2.38 -11.05
N ASN A 125 -6.89 1.78 -10.57
CA ASN A 125 -8.21 2.39 -10.63
C ASN A 125 -8.57 3.18 -9.36
N HIS A 126 -7.82 2.99 -8.26
CA HIS A 126 -8.05 3.67 -6.99
C HIS A 126 -7.37 5.04 -6.86
N GLU A 127 -6.40 5.38 -7.70
CA GLU A 127 -5.65 6.64 -7.60
C GLU A 127 -6.48 7.94 -7.77
N PRO A 128 -7.54 8.05 -8.60
CA PRO A 128 -8.25 9.32 -8.76
C PRO A 128 -9.08 9.64 -7.53
N ASP A 129 -9.41 10.93 -7.35
CA ASP A 129 -10.29 11.41 -6.30
C ASP A 129 -11.73 10.89 -6.42
N ILE A 130 -12.12 10.39 -7.60
CA ILE A 130 -13.30 9.55 -7.80
C ILE A 130 -12.85 8.21 -8.38
N VAL A 131 -13.04 7.12 -7.64
CA VAL A 131 -12.57 5.78 -8.04
C VAL A 131 -13.00 5.40 -9.46
N ASN A 132 -12.07 4.83 -10.23
CA ASN A 132 -12.20 4.45 -11.65
C ASN A 132 -12.33 5.60 -12.65
N MET A 133 -12.35 6.86 -12.22
CA MET A 133 -12.58 7.99 -13.10
C MET A 133 -11.28 8.61 -13.60
N TYR A 134 -10.87 8.21 -14.80
CA TYR A 134 -9.83 8.87 -15.57
C TYR A 134 -10.48 9.65 -16.71
N SER A 135 -10.39 10.98 -16.66
CA SER A 135 -10.73 11.80 -17.82
C SER A 135 -9.74 11.47 -18.96
N PRO A 136 -10.22 11.23 -20.20
CA PRO A 136 -9.34 11.04 -21.35
C PRO A 136 -8.46 12.28 -21.66
N GLU A 137 -8.89 13.45 -21.19
CA GLU A 137 -8.25 14.76 -21.35
C GLU A 137 -8.20 15.52 -20.02
#